data_AF-A0A2S3ZQP6-F1
#
_entry.id   AF-A0A2S3ZQP6-F1
#
_cell.length_a   1.000
_cell.length_b   1.000
_cell.length_c   1.000
_cell.angle_alpha   90.00
_cell.angle_beta   90.00
_cell.angle_gamma   90.00
#
_symmetry.space_group_name_H-M   'P 1'
#
loop_
_entity.id
_entity.type
_entity.pdbx_description
1 polymer ?
#
loop_
_entity_poly.entity_id
_entity_poly.type
_entity_poly.pdbx_seq_one_letter_code
_entity_poly.pdbx_strand_id
1 'polypeptide(L)'
;MTWVGPSRTISADEWATLVQTLDGDGGSAGAPEGVAGSGPGGVAGSGSGSSVGHFLSVPGLEADSLVRVIRASVPDHPKAPRKNNPAGVTWTPATGAEALTRLEPDTLSDNDLLDYLHAANRLAAFAQAREMEALAEFATRRPPLNEETPREQHPEVSLWAAGELMAVYAISAGTAQHRLDDAATLAALPSTGTLFRKGLLDQTRIHAIRRGLENVPEDLFPVLEPLFLPGASRMNPAGLTRKIRRLAQKHNPESLTERFHRARAQRRVWFTPLPDGMAKLGAILPATPALALFQTLETWALQAQRDGEPSTALTPTGRPSRSLNNYLADCFLDLIHQSF
;
A
#
# COMPACT_ATOMS: atom_id res chain seq x y z
N MET A 1 -26.60 -20.80 -28.80
CA MET A 1 -26.81 -19.69 -27.85
C MET A 1 -27.08 -18.47 -28.72
N THR A 2 -28.28 -17.91 -28.66
CA THR A 2 -28.71 -16.85 -29.58
C THR A 2 -28.29 -15.52 -28.98
N TRP A 3 -27.36 -14.83 -29.63
CA TRP A 3 -26.97 -13.45 -29.31
C TRP A 3 -28.23 -12.56 -29.32
N VAL A 4 -28.59 -12.03 -28.16
CA VAL A 4 -29.68 -11.06 -28.02
C VAL A 4 -28.98 -9.70 -28.02
N GLY A 5 -29.23 -8.89 -29.06
CA GLY A 5 -28.61 -7.58 -29.26
C GLY A 5 -28.77 -6.62 -28.06
N PRO A 6 -28.18 -5.41 -28.15
CA PRO A 6 -27.78 -4.62 -27.00
C PRO A 6 -28.95 -4.34 -26.06
N SER A 7 -28.70 -4.61 -24.77
CA SER A 7 -29.55 -4.22 -23.67
C SER A 7 -29.87 -2.72 -23.73
N ARG A 8 -31.10 -2.38 -23.40
CA ARG A 8 -31.65 -1.02 -23.46
C ARG A 8 -30.68 -0.01 -22.83
N THR A 9 -30.24 0.97 -23.62
CA THR A 9 -29.46 2.11 -23.13
C THR A 9 -30.31 2.97 -22.20
N ILE A 10 -29.81 3.20 -20.99
CA ILE A 10 -30.42 4.09 -19.99
C ILE A 10 -30.08 5.54 -20.38
N SER A 11 -31.05 6.45 -20.26
CA SER A 11 -30.86 7.88 -20.54
C SER A 11 -30.05 8.60 -19.45
N ALA A 12 -29.46 9.75 -19.78
CA ALA A 12 -28.71 10.57 -18.81
C ALA A 12 -29.58 11.01 -17.61
N ASP A 13 -30.87 11.28 -17.84
CA ASP A 13 -31.82 11.69 -16.79
C ASP A 13 -32.20 10.52 -15.87
N GLU A 14 -32.40 9.32 -16.44
CA GLU A 14 -32.60 8.08 -15.67
C GLU A 14 -31.34 7.76 -14.84
N TRP A 15 -30.14 8.01 -15.38
CA TRP A 15 -28.89 7.82 -14.67
C TRP A 15 -28.71 8.78 -13.50
N ALA A 16 -28.98 10.08 -13.71
CA ALA A 16 -28.91 11.09 -12.66
C ALA A 16 -29.89 10.78 -11.50
N THR A 17 -31.08 10.28 -11.83
CA THR A 17 -32.08 9.86 -10.85
C THR A 17 -31.59 8.67 -10.03
N LEU A 18 -30.96 7.68 -10.66
CA LEU A 18 -30.42 6.50 -9.99
C LEU A 18 -29.30 6.86 -8.99
N VAL A 19 -28.40 7.77 -9.37
CA VAL A 19 -27.32 8.25 -8.49
C VAL A 19 -27.88 8.97 -7.27
N GLN A 20 -28.86 9.86 -7.46
CA GLN A 20 -29.50 10.57 -6.33
C GLN A 20 -30.21 9.63 -5.35
N THR A 21 -30.84 8.55 -5.83
CA THR A 21 -31.47 7.56 -4.94
C THR A 21 -30.47 6.74 -4.13
N LEU A 22 -29.23 6.59 -4.61
CA LEU A 22 -28.19 5.83 -3.92
C LEU A 22 -27.40 6.68 -2.91
N ASP A 23 -27.29 7.98 -3.14
CA ASP A 23 -26.67 8.93 -2.20
C ASP A 23 -27.62 9.29 -1.03
N GLY A 24 -28.93 9.12 -1.19
CA GLY A 24 -29.96 9.49 -0.20
C GLY A 24 -30.04 8.62 1.08
N ASP A 25 -29.44 7.43 1.10
CA ASP A 25 -29.45 6.51 2.25
C ASP A 25 -28.24 6.67 3.19
N GLY A 26 -27.38 7.68 2.95
CA GLY A 26 -26.27 8.05 3.83
C GLY A 26 -26.62 9.25 4.72
N GLY A 27 -27.09 8.99 5.95
CA GLY A 27 -27.48 10.02 6.93
C GLY A 27 -26.41 11.11 7.12
N SER A 28 -26.73 12.32 6.69
CA SER A 28 -25.96 13.55 6.95
C SER A 28 -26.37 14.16 8.29
N ALA A 29 -25.51 14.06 9.31
CA ALA A 29 -25.59 14.90 10.50
C ALA A 29 -24.81 16.19 10.27
N GLY A 30 -25.48 17.33 10.46
CA GLY A 30 -25.02 18.66 10.07
C GLY A 30 -23.86 19.21 10.89
N ALA A 31 -23.05 20.04 10.23
CA ALA A 31 -22.08 20.92 10.86
C ALA A 31 -22.79 22.20 11.36
N PRO A 32 -22.43 22.75 12.53
CA PRO A 32 -22.69 24.14 12.84
C PRO A 32 -21.46 25.01 12.56
N GLU A 33 -21.74 26.16 11.97
CA GLU A 33 -20.84 27.28 11.75
C GLU A 33 -20.41 27.97 13.05
N GLY A 34 -19.18 28.52 13.01
CA GLY A 34 -18.84 29.81 13.61
C GLY A 34 -18.29 29.82 15.05
N VAL A 35 -17.06 30.34 15.21
CA VAL A 35 -16.78 31.59 15.96
C VAL A 35 -15.30 31.98 15.80
N ALA A 36 -15.08 33.25 15.49
CA ALA A 36 -13.79 33.92 15.41
C ALA A 36 -13.23 34.29 16.80
N GLY A 37 -11.90 34.35 16.94
CA GLY A 37 -11.26 34.88 18.15
C GLY A 37 -9.72 34.96 18.08
N SER A 38 -9.24 36.11 17.61
CA SER A 38 -8.05 36.89 18.03
C SER A 38 -6.81 36.23 18.65
N GLY A 39 -5.63 36.55 18.08
CA GLY A 39 -4.32 36.56 18.78
C GLY A 39 -4.20 37.73 19.78
N PRO A 40 -3.00 38.14 20.28
CA PRO A 40 -1.64 37.83 19.82
C PRO A 40 -0.63 37.50 20.95
N GLY A 41 0.65 37.31 20.61
CA GLY A 41 1.74 37.42 21.58
C GLY A 41 3.05 36.77 21.15
N GLY A 42 3.94 37.53 20.52
CA GLY A 42 5.30 37.09 20.23
C GLY A 42 6.23 37.22 21.43
N VAL A 43 7.30 36.41 21.46
CA VAL A 43 8.55 36.74 22.16
C VAL A 43 9.72 36.16 21.35
N ALA A 44 10.68 37.02 21.06
CA ALA A 44 11.97 36.72 20.45
C ALA A 44 12.98 36.17 21.48
N GLY A 45 13.94 35.37 21.01
CA GLY A 45 15.11 34.97 21.80
C GLY A 45 16.20 34.35 20.95
N SER A 46 17.23 35.16 20.67
CA SER A 46 18.66 34.84 20.43
C SER A 46 19.12 33.48 20.97
N GLY A 47 20.01 32.70 20.35
CA GLY A 47 21.19 33.07 19.59
C GLY A 47 22.44 32.52 20.31
N SER A 48 23.06 31.47 19.77
CA SER A 48 24.46 31.04 20.02
C SER A 48 24.72 29.83 19.09
N GLY A 49 25.62 29.83 18.11
CA GLY A 49 26.97 30.40 18.13
C GLY A 49 27.96 29.34 18.60
N SER A 50 28.14 28.25 17.84
CA SER A 50 29.21 27.26 18.07
C SER A 50 30.02 27.11 16.78
N SER A 51 31.27 27.54 16.87
CA SER A 51 32.30 27.54 15.84
C SER A 51 32.77 26.12 15.52
N VAL A 52 32.52 25.67 14.29
CA VAL A 52 33.13 24.46 13.75
C VAL A 52 34.46 24.84 13.10
N GLY A 53 35.55 24.24 13.60
CA GLY A 53 36.88 24.40 13.03
C GLY A 53 36.90 24.00 11.56
N HIS A 54 37.40 24.89 10.72
CA HIS A 54 37.54 24.67 9.28
C HIS A 54 38.74 23.74 9.04
N PHE A 55 38.49 22.44 8.91
CA PHE A 55 39.45 21.55 8.29
C PHE A 55 39.47 21.87 6.80
N LEU A 56 40.66 22.12 6.25
CA LEU A 56 40.86 22.30 4.82
C LEU A 56 40.45 21.01 4.10
N SER A 57 39.24 21.01 3.53
CA SER A 57 38.76 19.96 2.63
C SER A 57 39.66 19.93 1.39
N VAL A 58 40.40 18.84 1.22
CA VAL A 58 40.99 18.50 -0.08
C VAL A 58 39.88 17.81 -0.87
N PRO A 59 39.37 18.40 -1.98
CA PRO A 59 38.15 17.93 -2.63
C PRO A 59 38.16 16.43 -3.02
N GLY A 60 39.34 15.87 -3.32
CA GLY A 60 39.49 14.45 -3.66
C GLY A 60 39.52 13.48 -2.48
N LEU A 61 39.98 13.90 -1.30
CA LEU A 61 40.03 13.04 -0.10
C LEU A 61 38.65 12.94 0.57
N GLU A 62 37.86 14.02 0.54
CA GLU A 62 36.49 14.00 1.04
C GLU A 62 35.58 13.15 0.14
N ALA A 63 35.69 13.27 -1.19
CA ALA A 63 34.90 12.45 -2.10
C ALA A 63 35.16 10.94 -1.91
N ASP A 64 36.42 10.51 -1.80
CA ASP A 64 36.75 9.10 -1.52
C ASP A 64 36.19 8.63 -0.17
N SER A 65 36.20 9.49 0.84
CA SER A 65 35.60 9.19 2.14
C SER A 65 34.08 8.98 2.06
N LEU A 66 33.37 9.78 1.26
CA LEU A 66 31.92 9.66 1.06
C LEU A 66 31.57 8.44 0.20
N VAL A 67 32.39 8.12 -0.81
CA VAL A 67 32.24 6.88 -1.61
C VAL A 67 32.37 5.65 -0.71
N ARG A 68 33.28 5.67 0.28
CA ARG A 68 33.36 4.61 1.29
C ARG A 68 32.10 4.52 2.15
N VAL A 69 31.43 5.63 2.45
CA VAL A 69 30.15 5.61 3.19
C VAL A 69 29.06 4.90 2.38
N ILE A 70 28.87 5.23 1.10
CA ILE A 70 27.85 4.56 0.27
C ILE A 70 28.16 3.07 0.07
N ARG A 71 29.43 2.69 -0.09
CA ARG A 71 29.87 1.27 -0.12
C ARG A 71 29.51 0.53 1.16
N ALA A 72 29.70 1.16 2.32
CA ALA A 72 29.32 0.63 3.63
C ALA A 72 27.80 0.50 3.82
N SER A 73 26.99 1.06 2.91
CA SER A 73 25.54 0.88 2.96
C SER A 73 25.16 -0.57 2.72
N VAL A 74 25.95 -1.36 1.99
CA VAL A 74 25.70 -2.79 1.78
C VAL A 74 26.24 -3.57 2.98
N PRO A 75 25.39 -4.24 3.78
CA PRO A 75 25.86 -5.00 4.93
C PRO A 75 26.71 -6.20 4.51
N ASP A 76 27.77 -6.49 5.27
CA ASP A 76 28.54 -7.70 5.04
C ASP A 76 27.69 -8.95 5.29
N HIS A 77 27.86 -9.93 4.39
CA HIS A 77 27.19 -11.21 4.48
C HIS A 77 28.18 -12.31 4.81
N PRO A 78 28.01 -13.04 5.93
CA PRO A 78 28.94 -14.10 6.32
C PRO A 78 29.12 -15.19 5.26
N LYS A 79 28.05 -15.47 4.49
CA LYS A 79 28.04 -16.50 3.44
C LYS A 79 28.58 -16.02 2.09
N ALA A 80 28.76 -14.73 1.90
CA ALA A 80 29.25 -14.13 0.65
C ALA A 80 29.81 -12.73 0.94
N PRO A 81 31.00 -12.64 1.58
CA PRO A 81 31.59 -11.36 1.95
C PRO A 81 31.96 -10.56 0.69
N ARG A 82 31.76 -9.25 0.73
CA ARG A 82 32.11 -8.37 -0.38
C ARG A 82 33.61 -8.05 -0.31
N LYS A 83 34.35 -8.33 -1.38
CA LYS A 83 35.82 -8.20 -1.40
C LYS A 83 36.34 -6.82 -0.99
N ASN A 84 35.57 -5.75 -1.23
CA ASN A 84 35.98 -4.36 -1.01
C ASN A 84 35.04 -3.62 -0.03
N ASN A 85 34.43 -4.32 0.94
CA ASN A 85 33.64 -3.60 1.95
C ASN A 85 34.58 -2.74 2.81
N PRO A 86 34.34 -1.43 2.97
CA PRO A 86 35.27 -0.56 3.68
C PRO A 86 35.25 -0.87 5.17
N ALA A 87 36.29 -1.57 5.63
CA ALA A 87 36.49 -1.89 7.04
C ALA A 87 36.49 -0.63 7.91
N GLY A 88 35.82 -0.72 9.07
CA GLY A 88 35.74 0.38 10.03
C GLY A 88 34.76 1.51 9.67
N VAL A 89 34.16 1.48 8.48
CA VAL A 89 33.15 2.48 8.07
C VAL A 89 31.76 1.91 8.34
N THR A 90 30.98 2.61 9.15
CA THR A 90 29.59 2.23 9.43
C THR A 90 28.64 3.19 8.73
N TRP A 91 27.78 2.66 7.88
CA TRP A 91 26.69 3.44 7.32
C TRP A 91 25.62 3.73 8.39
N THR A 92 25.19 4.98 8.46
CA THR A 92 24.06 5.45 9.27
C THR A 92 23.17 6.35 8.41
N PRO A 93 21.90 6.60 8.79
CA PRO A 93 21.06 7.54 8.06
C PRO A 93 21.68 8.94 7.93
N ALA A 94 22.37 9.43 8.97
CA ALA A 94 23.02 10.74 8.93
C ALA A 94 24.20 10.77 7.94
N THR A 95 25.11 9.81 8.03
CA THR A 95 26.27 9.73 7.13
C THR A 95 25.85 9.41 5.70
N GLY A 96 24.81 8.60 5.53
CA GLY A 96 24.20 8.32 4.23
C GLY A 96 23.58 9.56 3.59
N ALA A 97 22.81 10.35 4.34
CA ALA A 97 22.22 11.60 3.86
C ALA A 97 23.31 12.61 3.44
N GLU A 98 24.38 12.74 4.23
CA GLU A 98 25.52 13.58 3.89
C GLU A 98 26.18 13.16 2.57
N ALA A 99 26.44 11.85 2.41
CA ALA A 99 27.05 11.33 1.19
C ALA A 99 26.14 11.54 -0.04
N LEU A 100 24.84 11.26 0.07
CA LEU A 100 23.87 11.44 -1.02
C LEU A 100 23.66 12.92 -1.39
N THR A 101 23.90 13.85 -0.46
CA THR A 101 23.77 15.28 -0.73
C THR A 101 24.97 15.84 -1.50
N ARG A 102 26.14 15.22 -1.35
CA ARG A 102 27.42 15.75 -1.89
C ARG A 102 27.97 14.96 -3.08
N LEU A 103 27.58 13.71 -3.25
CA LEU A 103 28.00 12.88 -4.37
C LEU A 103 27.02 13.04 -5.54
N GLU A 104 27.55 13.38 -6.71
CA GLU A 104 26.77 13.44 -7.94
C GLU A 104 26.77 12.07 -8.66
N PRO A 105 25.59 11.49 -8.97
CA PRO A 105 25.50 10.14 -9.52
C PRO A 105 26.26 9.92 -10.84
N ASP A 106 26.38 10.95 -11.69
CA ASP A 106 27.06 10.89 -12.99
C ASP A 106 28.59 10.85 -12.88
N THR A 107 29.14 11.16 -11.70
CA THR A 107 30.58 11.11 -11.41
C THR A 107 31.03 9.75 -10.85
N LEU A 108 30.10 8.86 -10.51
CA LEU A 108 30.38 7.57 -9.86
C LEU A 108 30.70 6.47 -10.88
N SER A 109 31.53 5.51 -10.46
CA SER A 109 31.70 4.26 -11.23
C SER A 109 30.42 3.42 -11.19
N ASP A 110 30.22 2.53 -12.17
CA ASP A 110 29.03 1.65 -12.23
C ASP A 110 28.76 0.89 -10.91
N ASN A 111 29.82 0.39 -10.26
CA ASN A 111 29.68 -0.31 -8.98
C ASN A 111 29.33 0.63 -7.83
N ASP A 112 29.91 1.83 -7.80
CA ASP A 112 29.62 2.83 -6.78
C ASP A 112 28.22 3.41 -6.95
N LEU A 113 27.72 3.50 -8.19
CA LEU A 113 26.36 3.91 -8.48
C LEU A 113 25.34 2.91 -7.94
N LEU A 114 25.61 1.59 -8.02
CA LEU A 114 24.77 0.57 -7.38
C LEU A 114 24.76 0.73 -5.84
N ASP A 115 25.89 1.10 -5.23
CA ASP A 115 25.99 1.35 -3.80
C ASP A 115 25.30 2.64 -3.38
N TYR A 116 25.35 3.67 -4.23
CA TYR A 116 24.61 4.91 -4.08
C TYR A 116 23.09 4.64 -4.09
N LEU A 117 22.60 3.86 -5.06
CA LEU A 117 21.19 3.44 -5.12
C LEU A 117 20.78 2.67 -3.85
N HIS A 118 21.64 1.78 -3.37
CA HIS A 118 21.40 1.04 -2.14
C HIS A 118 21.36 1.97 -0.92
N ALA A 119 22.30 2.91 -0.80
CA ALA A 119 22.34 3.90 0.28
C ALA A 119 21.09 4.79 0.30
N ALA A 120 20.64 5.24 -0.87
CA ALA A 120 19.41 6.01 -1.03
C ALA A 120 18.19 5.22 -0.58
N ASN A 121 18.08 3.94 -0.97
CA ASN A 121 16.99 3.07 -0.55
C ASN A 121 17.00 2.85 0.98
N ARG A 122 18.18 2.66 1.60
CA ARG A 122 18.29 2.55 3.07
C ARG A 122 17.85 3.82 3.79
N LEU A 123 18.19 5.00 3.24
CA LEU A 123 17.77 6.28 3.82
C LEU A 123 16.25 6.50 3.70
N ALA A 124 15.68 6.17 2.54
CA ALA A 124 14.23 6.22 2.33
C ALA A 124 13.49 5.28 3.28
N ALA A 125 13.99 4.05 3.44
CA ALA A 125 13.45 3.09 4.40
C ALA A 125 13.51 3.59 5.84
N PHE A 126 14.62 4.21 6.26
CA PHE A 126 14.72 4.84 7.57
C PHE A 126 13.65 5.93 7.78
N ALA A 127 13.50 6.85 6.83
CA ALA A 127 12.52 7.93 6.94
C ALA A 127 11.08 7.39 7.04
N GLN A 128 10.73 6.41 6.21
CA GLN A 128 9.41 5.77 6.23
C GLN A 128 9.18 4.96 7.50
N ALA A 129 10.20 4.30 8.05
CA ALA A 129 10.10 3.63 9.34
C ALA A 129 9.78 4.63 10.46
N ARG A 130 10.47 5.78 10.47
CA ARG A 130 10.21 6.86 11.45
C ARG A 130 8.81 7.44 11.33
N GLU A 131 8.33 7.60 10.10
CA GLU A 131 6.95 8.05 9.86
C GLU A 131 5.92 7.03 10.36
N MET A 132 6.11 5.74 10.07
CA MET A 132 5.21 4.69 10.56
C MET A 132 5.21 4.59 12.09
N GLU A 133 6.38 4.71 12.73
CA GLU A 133 6.48 4.79 14.20
C GLU A 133 5.72 6.00 14.76
N ALA A 134 5.79 7.16 14.08
CA ALA A 134 5.05 8.36 14.48
C ALA A 134 3.54 8.21 14.25
N LEU A 135 3.11 7.55 13.17
CA LEU A 135 1.70 7.27 12.90
C LEU A 135 1.11 6.30 13.92
N ALA A 136 1.86 5.27 14.31
CA ALA A 136 1.44 4.33 15.35
C ALA A 136 1.26 5.06 16.69
N GLU A 137 2.24 5.89 17.08
CA GLU A 137 2.13 6.72 18.29
C GLU A 137 1.01 7.76 18.21
N PHE A 138 0.76 8.31 17.02
CA PHE A 138 -0.37 9.22 16.82
C PHE A 138 -1.70 8.50 17.05
N ALA A 139 -1.85 7.27 16.54
CA ALA A 139 -3.05 6.46 16.73
C ALA A 139 -3.31 6.15 18.21
N THR A 140 -2.28 5.82 18.99
CA THR A 140 -2.43 5.55 20.45
C THR A 140 -2.86 6.79 21.25
N ARG A 141 -2.53 8.00 20.75
CA ARG A 141 -2.95 9.28 21.34
C ARG A 141 -4.34 9.74 20.91
N ARG A 142 -5.09 8.92 20.17
CA ARG A 142 -6.46 9.17 19.73
C ARG A 142 -7.36 8.00 20.12
N PRO A 143 -7.60 7.80 21.43
CA PRO A 143 -8.58 6.81 21.86
C PRO A 143 -10.00 7.19 21.36
N PRO A 144 -10.91 6.20 21.18
CA PRO A 144 -12.28 6.47 20.77
C PRO A 144 -12.99 7.42 21.73
N LEU A 145 -13.90 8.24 21.18
CA LEU A 145 -14.80 9.06 21.99
C LEU A 145 -15.94 8.21 22.56
N ASN A 146 -16.57 8.65 23.66
CA ASN A 146 -17.60 7.87 24.37
C ASN A 146 -18.81 7.47 23.51
N GLU A 147 -19.16 8.27 22.51
CA GLU A 147 -20.31 8.05 21.62
C GLU A 147 -19.90 7.46 20.26
N GLU A 148 -18.63 7.10 20.12
CA GLU A 148 -18.08 6.62 18.87
C GLU A 148 -18.32 5.12 18.69
N THR A 149 -18.85 4.72 17.54
CA THR A 149 -18.95 3.30 17.19
C THR A 149 -17.53 2.71 17.04
N PRO A 150 -17.15 1.69 17.82
CA PRO A 150 -15.81 1.11 17.71
C PRO A 150 -15.56 0.52 16.33
N ARG A 151 -14.31 0.61 15.89
CA ARG A 151 -13.85 0.01 14.63
C ARG A 151 -13.82 -1.51 14.75
N GLU A 152 -14.06 -2.21 13.63
CA GLU A 152 -13.86 -3.66 13.57
C GLU A 152 -12.38 -4.04 13.74
N GLN A 153 -11.48 -3.25 13.16
CA GLN A 153 -10.02 -3.39 13.29
C GLN A 153 -9.49 -2.24 14.13
N HIS A 154 -8.63 -2.54 15.10
CA HIS A 154 -8.09 -1.55 16.05
C HIS A 154 -9.18 -0.73 16.77
N PRO A 155 -10.08 -1.39 17.55
CA PRO A 155 -11.15 -0.71 18.29
C PRO A 155 -10.64 0.30 19.31
N GLU A 156 -9.37 0.24 19.68
CA GLU A 156 -8.66 1.17 20.56
C GLU A 156 -8.27 2.51 19.89
N VAL A 157 -8.55 2.68 18.61
CA VAL A 157 -8.22 3.90 17.83
C VAL A 157 -9.50 4.58 17.33
N SER A 158 -9.59 5.89 17.53
CA SER A 158 -10.70 6.71 17.03
C SER A 158 -10.77 6.72 15.50
N LEU A 159 -11.97 6.54 14.96
CA LEU A 159 -12.41 6.78 13.58
C LEU A 159 -12.02 8.17 13.08
N TRP A 160 -11.96 9.17 13.97
CA TRP A 160 -11.62 10.54 13.59
C TRP A 160 -10.12 10.78 13.41
N ALA A 161 -9.27 9.85 13.84
CA ALA A 161 -7.81 9.95 13.65
C ALA A 161 -7.43 10.03 12.16
N ALA A 162 -8.19 9.37 11.28
CA ALA A 162 -8.00 9.46 9.84
C ALA A 162 -8.25 10.89 9.32
N GLY A 163 -9.21 11.63 9.89
CA GLY A 163 -9.55 13.00 9.49
C GLY A 163 -8.41 13.99 9.69
N GLU A 164 -7.70 13.89 10.81
CA GLU A 164 -6.50 14.71 11.05
C GLU A 164 -5.40 14.39 10.02
N LEU A 165 -5.22 13.11 9.68
CA LEU A 165 -4.24 12.68 8.69
C LEU A 165 -4.61 13.15 7.27
N MET A 166 -5.90 13.15 6.93
CA MET A 166 -6.41 13.71 5.68
C MET A 166 -6.05 15.19 5.55
N ALA A 167 -6.23 15.98 6.62
CA ALA A 167 -5.92 17.40 6.62
C ALA A 167 -4.41 17.67 6.42
N VAL A 168 -3.54 16.85 7.01
CA VAL A 168 -2.08 17.00 6.89
C VAL A 168 -1.56 16.62 5.50
N TYR A 169 -2.04 15.51 4.94
CA TYR A 169 -1.50 14.95 3.68
C TYR A 169 -2.34 15.27 2.44
N ALA A 170 -3.51 15.88 2.58
CA ALA A 170 -4.48 16.09 1.50
C ALA A 170 -4.84 14.77 0.78
N ILE A 171 -5.13 13.72 1.55
CA ILE A 171 -5.47 12.38 1.06
C ILE A 171 -6.92 11.99 1.41
N SER A 172 -7.44 10.97 0.72
CA SER A 172 -8.79 10.43 1.00
C SER A 172 -8.86 9.75 2.38
N ALA A 173 -10.07 9.66 2.94
CA ALA A 173 -10.32 8.97 4.21
C ALA A 173 -9.85 7.51 4.20
N GLY A 174 -10.15 6.77 3.12
CA GLY A 174 -9.70 5.38 2.97
C GLY A 174 -8.18 5.25 2.91
N THR A 175 -7.49 6.16 2.22
CA THR A 175 -6.03 6.19 2.19
C THR A 175 -5.45 6.48 3.57
N ALA A 176 -5.98 7.49 4.26
CA ALA A 176 -5.56 7.84 5.62
C ALA A 176 -5.75 6.66 6.58
N GLN A 177 -6.90 6.00 6.50
CA GLN A 177 -7.20 4.84 7.31
C GLN A 177 -6.22 3.70 7.08
N HIS A 178 -5.93 3.38 5.82
CA HIS A 178 -4.93 2.37 5.49
C HIS A 178 -3.56 2.72 6.09
N ARG A 179 -3.11 3.99 6.02
CA ARG A 179 -1.82 4.35 6.63
C ARG A 179 -1.77 4.11 8.13
N LEU A 180 -2.87 4.34 8.85
CA LEU A 180 -2.98 4.05 10.29
C LEU A 180 -2.93 2.54 10.56
N ASP A 181 -3.69 1.74 9.81
CA ASP A 181 -3.71 0.27 9.95
C ASP A 181 -2.33 -0.34 9.62
N ASP A 182 -1.64 0.22 8.63
CA ASP A 182 -0.28 -0.16 8.24
C ASP A 182 0.71 0.08 9.38
N ALA A 183 0.60 1.23 10.04
CA ALA A 183 1.42 1.61 11.18
C ALA A 183 1.15 0.69 12.38
N ALA A 184 -0.12 0.42 12.69
CA ALA A 184 -0.50 -0.49 13.77
C ALA A 184 0.03 -1.91 13.53
N THR A 185 -0.12 -2.45 12.32
CA THR A 185 0.44 -3.76 11.93
C THR A 185 1.96 -3.81 12.15
N LEU A 186 2.69 -2.75 11.77
CA LEU A 186 4.13 -2.70 11.93
C LEU A 186 4.55 -2.54 13.40
N ALA A 187 3.78 -1.83 14.22
CA ALA A 187 4.02 -1.71 15.66
C ALA A 187 3.95 -3.07 16.38
N ALA A 188 3.11 -3.99 15.89
CA ALA A 188 3.05 -5.38 16.37
C ALA A 188 4.22 -6.27 15.89
N LEU A 189 5.16 -5.74 15.09
CA LEU A 189 6.31 -6.45 14.51
C LEU A 189 7.63 -5.73 14.85
N PRO A 190 8.07 -5.75 16.12
CA PRO A 190 9.16 -4.91 16.60
C PRO A 190 10.52 -5.23 15.95
N SER A 191 10.77 -6.51 15.62
CA SER A 191 12.02 -6.91 14.96
C SER A 191 12.04 -6.45 13.50
N THR A 192 10.90 -6.52 12.83
CA THR A 192 10.68 -6.02 11.47
C THR A 192 10.87 -4.50 11.43
N GLY A 193 10.23 -3.77 12.35
CA GLY A 193 10.39 -2.32 12.48
C GLY A 193 11.84 -1.92 12.72
N THR A 194 12.57 -2.65 13.57
CA THR A 194 14.00 -2.42 13.80
C THR A 194 14.84 -2.59 12.53
N LEU A 195 14.57 -3.61 11.72
CA LEU A 195 15.27 -3.83 10.46
C LEU A 195 14.88 -2.77 9.41
N PHE A 196 13.63 -2.33 9.39
CA PHE A 196 13.16 -1.27 8.51
C PHE A 196 13.84 0.07 8.84
N ARG A 197 13.90 0.44 10.12
CA ARG A 197 14.60 1.63 10.61
C ARG A 197 16.09 1.60 10.32
N LYS A 198 16.72 0.41 10.31
CA LYS A 198 18.12 0.25 9.89
C LYS A 198 18.29 0.29 8.36
N GLY A 199 17.21 0.35 7.59
CA GLY A 199 17.21 0.25 6.12
C GLY A 199 17.57 -1.15 5.60
N LEU A 200 17.55 -2.18 6.44
CA LEU A 200 17.87 -3.56 6.04
C LEU A 200 16.67 -4.27 5.40
N LEU A 201 15.47 -3.78 5.70
CA LEU A 201 14.27 -4.01 4.91
C LEU A 201 13.92 -2.70 4.23
N ASP A 202 13.49 -2.78 2.98
CA ASP A 202 12.96 -1.64 2.23
C ASP A 202 11.44 -1.67 2.23
N GLN A 203 10.84 -0.59 1.72
CA GLN A 203 9.40 -0.45 1.70
C GLN A 203 8.69 -1.57 0.95
N THR A 204 9.29 -2.05 -0.14
CA THR A 204 8.76 -3.17 -0.93
C THR A 204 8.65 -4.45 -0.08
N ARG A 205 9.65 -4.74 0.77
CA ARG A 205 9.60 -5.89 1.68
C ARG A 205 8.62 -5.68 2.82
N ILE A 206 8.48 -4.46 3.34
CA ILE A 206 7.46 -4.14 4.36
C ILE A 206 6.05 -4.41 3.82
N HIS A 207 5.74 -3.95 2.60
CA HIS A 207 4.48 -4.29 1.93
C HIS A 207 4.32 -5.80 1.72
N ALA A 208 5.40 -6.51 1.34
CA ALA A 208 5.35 -7.96 1.15
C ALA A 208 5.08 -8.72 2.45
N ILE A 209 5.63 -8.24 3.58
CA ILE A 209 5.38 -8.78 4.92
C ILE A 209 3.91 -8.58 5.28
N ARG A 210 3.41 -7.35 5.15
CA ARG A 210 2.01 -7.00 5.44
C ARG A 210 1.03 -7.82 4.61
N ARG A 211 1.25 -7.95 3.30
CA ARG A 211 0.45 -8.82 2.41
C ARG A 211 0.54 -10.30 2.80
N GLY A 212 1.66 -10.71 3.40
CA GLY A 212 1.85 -12.06 3.93
C GLY A 212 1.03 -12.33 5.19
N LEU A 213 0.84 -11.29 6.02
CA LEU A 213 0.12 -11.30 7.30
C LEU A 213 -1.35 -10.90 7.18
N GLU A 214 -1.83 -10.58 5.98
CA GLU A 214 -3.23 -10.29 5.71
C GLU A 214 -4.14 -11.42 6.23
N ASN A 215 -5.14 -11.07 7.06
CA ASN A 215 -6.04 -12.00 7.75
C ASN A 215 -5.35 -13.02 8.69
N VAL A 216 -4.16 -12.69 9.21
CA VAL A 216 -3.48 -13.44 10.25
C VAL A 216 -3.74 -12.75 11.60
N PRO A 217 -4.26 -13.46 12.62
CA PRO A 217 -4.43 -12.90 13.96
C PRO A 217 -3.11 -12.36 14.52
N GLU A 218 -3.14 -11.17 15.12
CA GLU A 218 -1.96 -10.51 15.68
C GLU A 218 -1.26 -11.34 16.77
N ASP A 219 -2.02 -12.16 17.51
CA ASP A 219 -1.48 -13.10 18.51
C ASP A 219 -0.44 -14.08 17.93
N LEU A 220 -0.47 -14.34 16.61
CA LEU A 220 0.50 -15.19 15.93
C LEU A 220 1.77 -14.44 15.51
N PHE A 221 1.77 -13.10 15.49
CA PHE A 221 2.91 -12.32 15.00
C PHE A 221 4.20 -12.60 15.77
N PRO A 222 4.21 -12.70 17.12
CA PRO A 222 5.42 -13.03 17.88
C PRO A 222 6.01 -14.41 17.52
N VAL A 223 5.17 -15.36 17.09
CA VAL A 223 5.61 -16.69 16.65
C VAL A 223 6.14 -16.66 15.22
N LEU A 224 5.48 -15.89 14.33
CA LEU A 224 5.79 -15.86 12.91
C LEU A 224 7.02 -14.99 12.58
N GLU A 225 7.14 -13.83 13.24
CA GLU A 225 8.20 -12.85 13.00
C GLU A 225 9.62 -13.47 13.01
N PRO A 226 10.06 -14.19 14.06
CA PRO A 226 11.39 -14.79 14.07
C PRO A 226 11.59 -15.87 13.01
N LEU A 227 10.53 -16.45 12.44
CA LEU A 227 10.61 -17.51 11.43
C LEU A 227 10.75 -16.94 10.01
N PHE A 228 10.10 -15.81 9.71
CA PHE A 228 10.19 -15.23 8.37
C PHE A 228 11.38 -14.30 8.19
N LEU A 229 11.83 -13.60 9.25
CA LEU A 229 12.91 -12.59 9.16
C LEU A 229 14.27 -13.11 8.72
N PRO A 230 14.73 -14.32 9.11
CA PRO A 230 16.01 -14.84 8.65
C PRO A 230 16.06 -14.90 7.11
N GLY A 231 16.95 -14.09 6.53
CA GLY A 231 17.14 -13.95 5.07
C GLY A 231 16.11 -13.09 4.35
N ALA A 232 15.16 -12.45 5.04
CA ALA A 232 14.10 -11.65 4.42
C ALA A 232 14.64 -10.49 3.55
N SER A 233 15.73 -9.85 3.98
CA SER A 233 16.38 -8.76 3.21
C SER A 233 16.89 -9.19 1.84
N ARG A 234 17.15 -10.49 1.61
CA ARG A 234 17.63 -11.01 0.31
C ARG A 234 16.59 -11.84 -0.43
N MET A 235 15.40 -12.00 0.15
CA MET A 235 14.32 -12.73 -0.49
C MET A 235 13.59 -11.84 -1.49
N ASN A 236 13.20 -12.41 -2.63
CA ASN A 236 12.24 -11.76 -3.52
C ASN A 236 10.95 -11.44 -2.72
N PRO A 237 10.41 -10.22 -2.78
CA PRO A 237 9.18 -9.82 -2.09
C PRO A 237 8.02 -10.82 -2.26
N ALA A 238 7.76 -11.30 -3.47
CA ALA A 238 6.70 -12.30 -3.71
C ALA A 238 7.00 -13.65 -3.02
N GLY A 239 8.27 -14.03 -2.95
CA GLY A 239 8.73 -15.20 -2.20
C GLY A 239 8.54 -15.02 -0.69
N LEU A 240 8.82 -13.83 -0.17
CA LEU A 240 8.63 -13.48 1.24
C LEU A 240 7.15 -13.56 1.64
N THR A 241 6.25 -12.97 0.85
CA THR A 241 4.80 -13.11 1.05
C THR A 241 4.36 -14.56 1.08
N ARG A 242 4.82 -15.40 0.13
CA ARG A 242 4.49 -16.84 0.10
C ARG A 242 5.03 -17.59 1.34
N LYS A 243 6.25 -17.28 1.78
CA LYS A 243 6.85 -17.87 2.99
C LYS A 243 5.99 -17.55 4.22
N ILE A 244 5.61 -16.29 4.38
CA ILE A 244 4.80 -15.84 5.53
C ILE A 244 3.43 -16.51 5.50
N ARG A 245 2.74 -16.54 4.35
CA ARG A 245 1.45 -17.23 4.22
C ARG A 245 1.52 -18.71 4.58
N ARG A 246 2.60 -19.39 4.19
CA ARG A 246 2.81 -20.81 4.54
C ARG A 246 3.02 -20.98 6.05
N LEU A 247 3.80 -20.10 6.68
CA LEU A 247 4.03 -20.12 8.12
C LEU A 247 2.73 -19.84 8.87
N ALA A 248 2.01 -18.78 8.49
CA ALA A 248 0.71 -18.44 9.05
C ALA A 248 -0.26 -19.63 8.93
N GLN A 249 -0.30 -20.29 7.78
CA GLN A 249 -1.14 -21.48 7.58
C GLN A 249 -0.76 -22.67 8.47
N LYS A 250 0.53 -22.87 8.71
CA LYS A 250 1.03 -23.96 9.57
C LYS A 250 0.74 -23.71 11.05
N HIS A 251 0.74 -22.45 11.47
CA HIS A 251 0.61 -22.05 12.87
C HIS A 251 -0.78 -21.50 13.22
N ASN A 252 -1.73 -21.52 12.28
CA ASN A 252 -3.08 -21.04 12.54
C ASN A 252 -3.81 -22.04 13.46
N PRO A 253 -4.35 -21.59 14.61
CA PRO A 253 -5.15 -22.45 15.49
C PRO A 253 -6.50 -22.81 14.86
N GLU A 254 -7.03 -21.97 13.98
CA GLU A 254 -8.28 -22.24 13.26
C GLU A 254 -8.02 -23.08 12.01
N SER A 255 -8.89 -24.07 11.79
CA SER A 255 -8.83 -24.89 10.59
C SER A 255 -9.12 -24.05 9.34
N LEU A 256 -8.60 -24.49 8.19
CA LEU A 256 -8.95 -23.90 6.88
C LEU A 256 -10.47 -23.88 6.66
N THR A 257 -11.16 -24.90 7.16
CA THR A 257 -12.61 -25.06 7.04
C THR A 257 -13.35 -23.95 7.76
N GLU A 258 -13.01 -23.65 9.02
CA GLU A 258 -13.66 -22.59 9.81
C GLU A 258 -13.43 -21.21 9.19
N ARG A 259 -12.20 -20.92 8.75
CA ARG A 259 -11.87 -19.67 8.06
C ARG A 259 -12.63 -19.54 6.74
N PHE A 260 -12.75 -20.62 5.98
CA PHE A 260 -13.56 -20.64 4.76
C PHE A 260 -15.03 -20.37 5.07
N HIS A 261 -15.60 -20.98 6.11
CA HIS A 261 -16.99 -20.73 6.50
C HIS A 261 -17.22 -19.27 6.92
N ARG A 262 -16.32 -18.68 7.69
CA ARG A 262 -16.39 -17.25 8.07
C ARG A 262 -16.29 -16.32 6.87
N ALA A 263 -15.30 -16.51 6.00
CA ALA A 263 -15.15 -15.72 4.78
C ALA A 263 -16.35 -15.91 3.83
N ARG A 264 -16.90 -17.13 3.76
CA ARG A 264 -18.13 -17.42 3.02
C ARG A 264 -19.35 -16.72 3.62
N ALA A 265 -19.39 -16.42 4.91
CA ALA A 265 -20.48 -15.62 5.49
C ALA A 265 -20.42 -14.16 5.03
N GLN A 266 -19.24 -13.63 4.68
CA GLN A 266 -19.03 -12.25 4.23
C GLN A 266 -19.26 -12.04 2.72
N ARG A 267 -19.79 -13.05 2.00
CA ARG A 267 -20.09 -12.92 0.57
C ARG A 267 -21.09 -11.80 0.34
N ARG A 268 -20.79 -10.93 -0.61
CA ARG A 268 -21.62 -9.78 -0.95
C ARG A 268 -21.40 -9.38 -2.40
N VAL A 269 -22.40 -8.70 -2.96
CA VAL A 269 -22.31 -7.98 -4.23
C VAL A 269 -22.62 -6.53 -3.91
N TRP A 270 -21.89 -5.59 -4.51
CA TRP A 270 -22.11 -4.17 -4.31
C TRP A 270 -21.98 -3.41 -5.61
N PHE A 271 -22.61 -2.24 -5.65
CA PHE A 271 -22.61 -1.32 -6.77
C PHE A 271 -21.89 -0.03 -6.35
N THR A 272 -21.10 0.53 -7.25
CA THR A 272 -20.45 1.83 -7.06
C THR A 272 -20.64 2.66 -8.33
N PRO A 273 -21.37 3.79 -8.27
CA PRO A 273 -21.51 4.67 -9.43
C PRO A 273 -20.15 5.25 -9.81
N LEU A 274 -19.92 5.41 -11.12
CA LEU A 274 -18.75 6.08 -11.69
C LEU A 274 -19.21 7.28 -12.55
N PRO A 275 -18.30 8.21 -12.89
CA PRO A 275 -18.59 9.24 -13.88
C PRO A 275 -19.01 8.67 -15.24
N ASP A 276 -19.54 9.54 -16.10
CA ASP A 276 -19.81 9.27 -17.53
C ASP A 276 -20.80 8.14 -17.81
N GLY A 277 -21.80 7.95 -16.94
CA GLY A 277 -22.84 6.92 -17.15
C GLY A 277 -22.37 5.50 -16.86
N MET A 278 -21.20 5.33 -16.25
CA MET A 278 -20.61 4.03 -15.96
C MET A 278 -20.81 3.65 -14.50
N ALA A 279 -20.71 2.35 -14.19
CA ALA A 279 -20.67 1.87 -12.82
C ALA A 279 -19.77 0.66 -12.66
N LYS A 280 -19.34 0.44 -11.42
CA LYS A 280 -18.62 -0.76 -11.00
C LYS A 280 -19.56 -1.66 -10.23
N LEU A 281 -19.71 -2.90 -10.70
CA LEU A 281 -20.30 -3.99 -9.93
C LEU A 281 -19.17 -4.85 -9.37
N GLY A 282 -19.12 -5.01 -8.05
CA GLY A 282 -18.11 -5.82 -7.36
C GLY A 282 -18.74 -6.98 -6.60
N ALA A 283 -18.00 -8.08 -6.44
CA ALA A 283 -18.46 -9.24 -5.67
C ALA A 283 -17.34 -9.88 -4.84
N ILE A 284 -17.70 -10.36 -3.65
CA ILE A 284 -16.89 -11.28 -2.83
C ILE A 284 -17.62 -12.62 -2.83
N LEU A 285 -16.97 -13.63 -3.41
CA LEU A 285 -17.50 -14.98 -3.62
C LEU A 285 -16.49 -16.03 -3.15
N PRO A 286 -16.90 -17.30 -2.91
CA PRO A 286 -15.94 -18.37 -2.67
C PRO A 286 -15.06 -18.54 -3.91
N ALA A 287 -13.77 -18.74 -3.71
CA ALA A 287 -12.77 -18.69 -4.77
C ALA A 287 -13.08 -19.63 -5.95
N THR A 288 -13.54 -20.85 -5.68
CA THR A 288 -13.85 -21.84 -6.73
C THR A 288 -15.01 -21.40 -7.64
N PRO A 289 -16.22 -21.07 -7.14
CA PRO A 289 -17.27 -20.44 -7.95
C PRO A 289 -16.84 -19.15 -8.66
N ALA A 290 -16.07 -18.27 -7.99
CA ALA A 290 -15.63 -17.00 -8.57
C ALA A 290 -14.71 -17.23 -9.79
N LEU A 291 -13.75 -18.16 -9.66
CA LEU A 291 -12.85 -18.53 -10.74
C LEU A 291 -13.60 -19.19 -11.89
N ALA A 292 -14.53 -20.10 -11.59
CA ALA A 292 -15.35 -20.76 -12.61
C ALA A 292 -16.15 -19.73 -13.42
N LEU A 293 -16.82 -18.78 -12.74
CA LEU A 293 -17.55 -17.69 -13.38
C LEU A 293 -16.64 -16.87 -14.31
N PHE A 294 -15.47 -16.45 -13.80
CA PHE A 294 -14.54 -15.65 -14.59
C PHE A 294 -14.00 -16.41 -15.82
N GLN A 295 -13.64 -17.68 -15.66
CA GLN A 295 -13.17 -18.53 -16.76
C GLN A 295 -14.27 -18.78 -17.81
N THR A 296 -15.52 -18.91 -17.39
CA THR A 296 -16.66 -19.00 -18.33
C THR A 296 -16.80 -17.72 -19.15
N LEU A 297 -16.76 -16.56 -18.51
CA LEU A 297 -16.79 -15.26 -19.21
C LEU A 297 -15.61 -15.11 -20.18
N GLU A 298 -14.40 -15.47 -19.75
CA GLU A 298 -13.20 -15.42 -20.59
C GLU A 298 -13.32 -16.34 -21.81
N THR A 299 -13.87 -17.55 -21.62
CA THR A 299 -14.11 -18.49 -22.72
C THR A 299 -15.11 -17.93 -23.73
N TRP A 300 -16.23 -17.35 -23.26
CA TRP A 300 -17.23 -16.75 -24.15
C TRP A 300 -16.70 -15.52 -24.87
N ALA A 301 -15.97 -14.65 -24.17
CA ALA A 301 -15.37 -13.46 -24.76
C ALA A 301 -14.36 -13.81 -25.86
N LEU A 302 -13.50 -14.81 -25.62
CA LEU A 302 -12.56 -15.32 -26.62
C LEU A 302 -13.28 -15.95 -27.81
N GLN A 303 -14.39 -16.67 -27.58
CA GLN A 303 -15.18 -17.26 -28.65
C GLN A 303 -15.84 -16.17 -29.53
N ALA A 304 -16.54 -15.21 -28.92
CA ALA A 304 -17.16 -14.09 -29.63
C ALA A 304 -16.14 -13.27 -30.44
N GLN A 305 -14.96 -13.03 -29.86
CA GLN A 305 -13.86 -12.35 -30.55
C GLN A 305 -13.35 -13.15 -31.76
N ARG A 306 -13.23 -14.48 -31.64
CA ARG A 306 -12.81 -15.36 -32.74
C ARG A 306 -13.84 -15.43 -33.85
N ASP A 307 -15.12 -15.47 -33.49
CA ASP A 307 -16.24 -15.53 -34.43
C ASP A 307 -16.50 -14.18 -35.11
N GLY A 308 -15.81 -13.13 -34.66
CA GLY A 308 -15.89 -11.79 -35.25
C GLY A 308 -17.16 -11.05 -34.89
N GLU A 309 -17.84 -11.45 -33.81
CA GLU A 309 -19.01 -10.75 -33.29
C GLU A 309 -18.63 -9.32 -32.89
N PRO A 310 -19.41 -8.29 -33.25
CA PRO A 310 -19.08 -6.92 -32.90
C PRO A 310 -19.30 -6.68 -31.40
N SER A 311 -18.26 -6.25 -30.69
CA SER A 311 -18.43 -5.73 -29.32
C SER A 311 -19.33 -4.50 -29.32
N THR A 312 -20.09 -4.29 -28.24
CA THR A 312 -20.97 -3.12 -28.10
C THR A 312 -20.19 -1.80 -27.97
N ALA A 313 -18.95 -1.88 -27.50
CA ALA A 313 -18.07 -0.73 -27.34
C ALA A 313 -17.48 -0.29 -28.69
N LEU A 314 -17.40 1.02 -28.92
CA LEU A 314 -16.83 1.62 -30.13
C LEU A 314 -15.46 2.25 -29.85
N THR A 315 -14.56 2.18 -30.84
CA THR A 315 -13.31 2.95 -30.87
C THR A 315 -13.61 4.42 -31.21
N PRO A 316 -12.65 5.36 -31.01
CA PRO A 316 -12.81 6.75 -31.46
C PRO A 316 -13.10 6.91 -32.96
N THR A 317 -12.80 5.88 -33.75
CA THR A 317 -13.07 5.80 -35.18
C THR A 317 -14.45 5.22 -35.52
N GLY A 318 -15.30 4.95 -34.51
CA GLY A 318 -16.66 4.42 -34.68
C GLY A 318 -16.73 2.93 -35.02
N ARG A 319 -15.62 2.19 -34.89
CA ARG A 319 -15.59 0.74 -35.17
C ARG A 319 -15.81 -0.05 -33.87
N PRO A 320 -16.39 -1.26 -33.92
CA PRO A 320 -16.44 -2.14 -32.76
C PRO A 320 -15.04 -2.39 -32.18
N SER A 321 -14.91 -2.29 -30.87
CA SER A 321 -13.68 -2.57 -30.15
C SER A 321 -13.33 -4.05 -30.27
N ARG A 322 -12.02 -4.34 -30.35
CA ARG A 322 -11.48 -5.71 -30.32
C ARG A 322 -10.84 -6.08 -29.00
N SER A 323 -10.98 -5.22 -27.98
CA SER A 323 -10.41 -5.44 -26.65
C SER A 323 -11.11 -6.61 -25.95
N LEU A 324 -10.33 -7.56 -25.42
CA LEU A 324 -10.86 -8.68 -24.61
C LEU A 324 -11.67 -8.17 -23.42
N ASN A 325 -11.28 -7.04 -22.81
CA ASN A 325 -12.00 -6.46 -21.69
C ASN A 325 -13.41 -5.99 -22.08
N ASN A 326 -13.61 -5.52 -23.31
CA ASN A 326 -14.93 -5.09 -23.77
C ASN A 326 -15.83 -6.30 -24.06
N TYR A 327 -15.28 -7.35 -24.69
CA TYR A 327 -16.01 -8.62 -24.84
C TYR A 327 -16.35 -9.26 -23.49
N LEU A 328 -15.46 -9.19 -22.51
CA LEU A 328 -15.74 -9.66 -21.15
C LEU A 328 -16.92 -8.91 -20.51
N ALA A 329 -16.99 -7.59 -20.72
CA ALA A 329 -18.10 -6.78 -20.23
C ALA A 329 -19.41 -7.12 -20.94
N ASP A 330 -19.37 -7.28 -22.27
CA ASP A 330 -20.52 -7.67 -23.09
C ASP A 330 -21.06 -9.05 -22.65
N CYS A 331 -20.19 -10.06 -22.57
CA CYS A 331 -20.56 -11.41 -22.11
C CYS A 331 -21.08 -11.42 -20.67
N PHE A 332 -20.59 -10.52 -19.81
CA PHE A 332 -21.07 -10.41 -18.44
C PHE A 332 -22.51 -9.86 -18.37
N LEU A 333 -22.83 -8.86 -19.19
CA LEU A 333 -24.20 -8.35 -19.30
C LEU A 333 -25.13 -9.42 -19.89
N ASP A 334 -24.70 -10.11 -20.93
CA ASP A 334 -25.47 -11.20 -21.54
C ASP A 334 -25.76 -12.33 -20.55
N LEU A 335 -24.78 -12.70 -19.73
CA LEU A 335 -24.95 -13.69 -18.68
C LEU A 335 -26.08 -13.29 -17.71
N ILE A 336 -26.09 -12.02 -17.28
CA ILE A 336 -27.12 -11.52 -16.36
C ILE A 336 -28.49 -11.52 -17.03
N HIS A 337 -28.58 -11.09 -18.29
CA HIS A 337 -29.83 -11.07 -19.05
C HIS A 337 -30.42 -12.44 -19.35
N GLN A 338 -29.60 -13.49 -19.43
CA GLN A 338 -30.06 -14.87 -19.66
C GLN A 338 -30.42 -15.61 -18.36
N SER A 339 -29.99 -15.09 -17.21
CA SER A 339 -30.17 -15.74 -15.91
C SER A 339 -31.55 -15.50 -15.28
N PHE A 340 -32.37 -14.64 -15.87
CA PHE A 340 -33.71 -14.24 -15.43
C PHE A 340 -34.66 -14.09 -16.63
#